data_AF-A0CEP6-F1
#
_entry.id   AF-A0CEP6-F1
#
_cell.length_a   1.000
_cell.length_b   1.000
_cell.length_c   1.000
_cell.angle_alpha   90.00
_cell.angle_beta   90.00
_cell.angle_gamma   90.00
#
_symmetry.space_group_name_H-M   'P 1'
#
loop_
_entity.id
_entity.type
_entity.pdbx_description
1 polymer ?
#
loop_
_entity_poly.entity_id
_entity_poly.type
_entity_poly.pdbx_seq_one_letter_code
_entity_poly.pdbx_strand_id
1 'polypeptide(L)'
;MNKYTLNFKDKEIESSYQTAIQQSFRMFTFNIVTFGLLTVVVMKIVENILVEEYRFISRYCIFICYLLVQYGIGKKYKKSIRIAIILLNHMLTLIFSLQISEQEDSYNNYLKGVNVMGANFLMFISGEFMDAAISAITMSVMRIILVRIQANYMQFSTIISSVLVIFCVIRYLYHYHKAMRNQYLFTLNDSHWEKILNSIAFKQPYLVLSFIEDTLQFTLKSEAQCQKFFKKQFDGSTFIRDSVYKGNKLEAFLFTQIQKYRIDRASVFNKTLVVEYLRKMIRIECSIYYGNKPTILLLMRDFLNEQKPDTSIYELRHKNFIRLLLKILGHFDKLSSFKCRLLERKLLILQLYEDLRHSKLRESEVSVYTLARILHNLYSHLSVKAFVNGKSNLNTISNIFLLIMLILAENSKGPCLSITFTNEETSQKQLSISSNFEIEKVKRALKQISDYIQLISSCQQIEQFKISFNLNSQIYIPFQLNEMNARSLKHIDLS
;
A
#
# COMPACT_ATOMS: atom_id res chain seq x y z
N MET A 1 -4.94 28.81 -1.64
CA MET A 1 -6.15 29.65 -1.57
C MET A 1 -5.75 31.12 -1.71
N ASN A 2 -6.55 31.95 -2.38
CA ASN A 2 -6.34 33.40 -2.41
C ASN A 2 -6.74 34.03 -1.08
N LYS A 3 -5.89 34.92 -0.54
CA LYS A 3 -6.07 35.48 0.82
C LYS A 3 -7.35 36.33 0.94
N TYR A 4 -7.71 37.03 -0.13
CA TYR A 4 -8.81 38.01 -0.15
C TYR A 4 -10.15 37.42 -0.59
N THR A 5 -10.17 36.68 -1.70
CA THR A 5 -11.41 36.08 -2.21
C THR A 5 -11.75 34.73 -1.57
N LEU A 6 -10.78 34.11 -0.89
CA LEU A 6 -10.84 32.75 -0.37
C LEU A 6 -11.01 31.66 -1.45
N ASN A 7 -11.00 31.99 -2.74
CA ASN A 7 -11.08 30.98 -3.79
C ASN A 7 -9.82 30.09 -3.81
N PHE A 8 -9.97 28.83 -4.20
CA PHE A 8 -8.83 27.97 -4.48
C PHE A 8 -8.04 28.53 -5.66
N LYS A 9 -6.71 28.34 -5.62
CA LYS A 9 -5.83 28.78 -6.72
C LYS A 9 -6.04 27.91 -7.96
N ASP A 10 -6.33 26.64 -7.73
CA ASP A 10 -6.70 25.66 -8.74
C ASP A 10 -8.19 25.80 -9.09
N LYS A 11 -8.48 25.96 -10.39
CA LYS A 11 -9.84 26.16 -10.91
C LYS A 11 -10.68 24.88 -10.89
N GLU A 12 -10.05 23.70 -11.00
CA GLU A 12 -10.77 22.43 -11.00
C GLU A 12 -11.28 22.10 -9.60
N ILE A 13 -10.42 22.30 -8.59
CA ILE A 13 -10.77 22.16 -7.17
C ILE A 13 -11.86 23.16 -6.79
N GLU A 14 -11.78 24.40 -7.29
CA GLU A 14 -12.82 25.42 -7.07
C GLU A 14 -14.17 25.00 -7.69
N SER A 15 -14.16 24.53 -8.94
CA SER A 15 -15.38 24.04 -9.60
C SER A 15 -16.00 22.85 -8.86
N SER A 16 -15.17 21.91 -8.40
CA SER A 16 -15.62 20.75 -7.64
C SER A 16 -16.20 21.15 -6.27
N TYR A 17 -15.58 22.09 -5.56
CA TYR A 17 -16.10 22.62 -4.30
C TYR A 17 -17.47 23.28 -4.49
N GLN A 18 -17.60 24.15 -5.50
CA GLN A 18 -18.83 24.90 -5.77
C GLN A 18 -19.99 23.97 -6.12
N THR A 19 -19.73 22.92 -6.91
CA THR A 19 -20.75 21.96 -7.34
C THR A 19 -21.15 20.96 -6.25
N ALA A 20 -20.18 20.38 -5.54
CA ALA A 20 -20.42 19.32 -4.57
C ALA A 20 -21.03 19.82 -3.25
N ILE A 21 -20.50 20.92 -2.71
CA ILE A 21 -20.88 21.40 -1.37
C ILE A 21 -21.81 22.61 -1.47
N GLN A 22 -21.46 23.59 -2.31
CA GLN A 22 -22.10 24.89 -2.21
C GLN A 22 -23.43 24.97 -2.96
N GLN A 23 -23.55 24.27 -4.09
CA GLN A 23 -24.74 24.32 -4.93
C GLN A 23 -25.96 23.63 -4.28
N SER A 24 -25.75 22.50 -3.61
CA SER A 24 -26.81 21.79 -2.87
C SER A 24 -27.31 22.63 -1.70
N PHE A 25 -26.39 23.19 -0.91
CA PHE A 25 -26.70 24.05 0.22
C PHE A 25 -27.42 25.36 -0.19
N ARG A 26 -26.97 25.99 -1.28
CA ARG A 26 -27.64 27.18 -1.86
C ARG A 26 -29.06 26.86 -2.30
N MET A 27 -29.29 25.75 -3.00
CA MET A 27 -30.63 25.35 -3.42
C MET A 27 -31.55 25.09 -2.24
N PHE A 28 -31.05 24.38 -1.23
CA PHE A 28 -31.81 24.11 -0.02
C PHE A 28 -32.23 25.41 0.68
N THR A 29 -31.27 26.32 0.89
CA THR A 29 -31.53 27.63 1.51
C THR A 29 -32.51 28.46 0.69
N PHE A 30 -32.30 28.53 -0.64
CA PHE A 30 -33.18 29.26 -1.54
C PHE A 30 -34.62 28.74 -1.49
N ASN A 31 -34.83 27.42 -1.50
CA ASN A 31 -36.16 26.82 -1.44
C ASN A 31 -36.85 27.14 -0.11
N ILE A 32 -36.15 26.96 1.01
CA ILE A 32 -36.74 27.22 2.35
C ILE A 32 -37.09 28.69 2.52
N VAL A 33 -36.18 29.60 2.17
CA VAL A 33 -36.43 31.04 2.32
C VAL A 33 -37.54 31.49 1.38
N THR A 34 -37.56 31.03 0.12
CA THR A 34 -38.62 31.39 -0.84
C THR A 34 -39.98 30.88 -0.39
N PHE A 35 -40.06 29.62 0.08
CA PHE A 35 -41.31 29.05 0.58
C PHE A 35 -41.79 29.75 1.85
N GLY A 36 -40.89 29.97 2.81
CA GLY A 36 -41.21 30.70 4.04
C GLY A 36 -41.72 32.12 3.75
N LEU A 37 -41.09 32.82 2.80
CA LEU A 37 -41.55 34.15 2.38
C LEU A 37 -42.91 34.11 1.70
N LEU A 38 -43.15 33.13 0.82
CA LEU A 38 -44.45 32.95 0.20
C LEU A 38 -45.55 32.79 1.26
N THR A 39 -45.31 31.93 2.27
CA THR A 39 -46.25 31.73 3.38
C THR A 39 -46.52 33.02 4.13
N VAL A 40 -45.47 33.78 4.49
CA VAL A 40 -45.62 35.05 5.21
C VAL A 40 -46.43 36.07 4.38
N VAL A 41 -46.16 36.16 3.08
CA VAL A 41 -46.86 37.11 2.19
C VAL A 41 -48.33 36.73 2.01
N VAL A 42 -48.65 35.44 1.88
CA VAL A 42 -50.03 34.96 1.82
C VAL A 42 -50.78 35.30 3.10
N MET A 43 -50.18 35.07 4.28
CA MET A 43 -50.79 35.44 5.56
C MET A 43 -51.02 36.95 5.66
N LYS A 44 -50.08 37.77 5.17
CA LYS A 44 -50.26 39.23 5.13
C LYS A 44 -51.36 39.67 4.17
N ILE A 45 -51.59 38.98 3.04
CA ILE A 45 -52.74 39.27 2.17
C ILE A 45 -54.04 38.97 2.92
N VAL A 46 -54.14 37.82 3.60
CA VAL A 46 -55.32 37.47 4.40
C VAL A 46 -55.58 38.51 5.50
N GLU A 47 -54.53 38.91 6.22
CA GLU A 47 -54.61 39.96 7.25
C GLU A 47 -55.13 41.29 6.69
N ASN A 48 -54.59 41.76 5.55
CA ASN A 48 -55.03 43.01 4.94
C ASN A 48 -56.46 42.95 4.38
N ILE A 49 -56.94 41.77 3.97
CA ILE A 49 -58.34 41.57 3.59
C ILE A 49 -59.25 41.71 4.81
N LEU A 50 -58.85 41.15 5.96
CA LEU A 50 -59.61 41.22 7.21
C LEU A 50 -59.67 42.65 7.80
N VAL A 51 -58.62 43.45 7.60
CA VAL A 51 -58.52 44.84 8.07
C VAL A 51 -59.01 45.85 7.01
N GLU A 52 -59.50 45.38 5.86
CA GLU A 52 -60.02 46.19 4.74
C GLU A 52 -58.98 47.17 4.11
N GLU A 53 -57.67 46.91 4.27
CA GLU A 53 -56.59 47.72 3.72
C GLU A 53 -56.15 47.28 2.31
N TYR A 54 -57.06 47.42 1.33
CA TYR A 54 -56.85 46.94 -0.04
C TYR A 54 -55.65 47.58 -0.78
N ARG A 55 -55.19 48.76 -0.33
CA ARG A 55 -54.09 49.50 -0.97
C ARG A 55 -52.76 48.73 -0.95
N PHE A 56 -52.52 47.90 0.06
CA PHE A 56 -51.26 47.16 0.19
C PHE A 56 -51.28 45.80 -0.52
N ILE A 57 -52.46 45.25 -0.81
CA ILE A 57 -52.61 43.92 -1.44
C ILE A 57 -51.92 43.86 -2.81
N SER A 58 -52.03 44.92 -3.62
CA SER A 58 -51.39 44.98 -4.94
C SER A 58 -49.87 44.82 -4.87
N ARG A 59 -49.22 45.38 -3.84
CA ARG A 59 -47.77 45.27 -3.61
C ARG A 59 -47.36 43.84 -3.27
N TYR A 60 -48.15 43.15 -2.47
CA TYR A 60 -47.90 41.74 -2.12
C TYR A 60 -48.11 40.80 -3.32
N CYS A 61 -49.13 41.05 -4.15
CA CYS A 61 -49.33 40.29 -5.39
C CYS A 61 -48.13 40.44 -6.35
N ILE A 62 -47.61 41.66 -6.53
CA ILE A 62 -46.39 41.90 -7.33
C ILE A 62 -45.20 41.12 -6.75
N PHE A 63 -45.07 41.10 -5.42
CA PHE A 63 -43.98 40.36 -4.78
C PHE A 63 -44.12 38.84 -4.92
N ILE A 64 -45.32 38.29 -4.85
CA ILE A 64 -45.56 36.86 -5.15
C ILE A 64 -45.16 36.56 -6.59
N CYS A 65 -45.57 37.39 -7.56
CA CYS A 65 -45.16 37.22 -8.95
C CYS A 65 -43.63 37.24 -9.10
N TYR A 66 -42.95 38.15 -8.41
CA TYR A 66 -41.49 38.20 -8.35
C TYR A 66 -40.89 36.89 -7.80
N LEU A 67 -41.39 36.39 -6.66
CA LEU A 67 -40.90 35.15 -6.05
C LEU A 67 -41.11 33.93 -6.97
N LEU A 68 -42.26 33.84 -7.64
CA LEU A 68 -42.57 32.75 -8.58
C LEU A 68 -41.66 32.78 -9.81
N VAL A 69 -41.46 33.96 -10.41
CA VAL A 69 -40.54 34.13 -11.55
C VAL A 69 -39.12 33.79 -11.15
N GLN A 70 -38.66 34.30 -10.01
CA GLN A 70 -37.32 34.05 -9.50
C GLN A 70 -37.10 32.57 -9.17
N TYR A 71 -38.10 31.90 -8.59
CA TYR A 71 -38.07 30.47 -8.32
C TYR A 71 -37.98 29.66 -9.61
N GLY A 72 -38.78 30.00 -10.62
CA GLY A 72 -38.73 29.37 -11.94
C GLY A 72 -37.36 29.50 -12.62
N ILE A 73 -36.78 30.71 -12.58
CA ILE A 73 -35.43 30.99 -13.12
C ILE A 73 -34.37 30.21 -12.33
N GLY A 74 -34.43 30.21 -10.99
CA GLY A 74 -33.48 29.52 -10.13
C GLY A 74 -33.48 27.99 -10.32
N LYS A 75 -34.66 27.41 -10.56
CA LYS A 75 -34.81 25.97 -10.84
C LYS A 75 -34.28 25.59 -12.22
N LYS A 76 -34.53 26.42 -13.25
CA LYS A 76 -34.09 26.15 -14.64
C LYS A 76 -32.59 26.41 -14.84
N TYR A 77 -32.06 27.48 -14.25
CA TYR A 77 -30.67 27.90 -14.42
C TYR A 77 -29.92 27.87 -13.10
N LYS A 78 -29.33 26.70 -12.78
CA LYS A 78 -28.64 26.51 -11.50
C LYS A 78 -27.46 27.49 -11.27
N LYS A 79 -26.84 28.01 -12.33
CA LYS A 79 -25.78 29.03 -12.21
C LYS A 79 -26.32 30.37 -11.69
N SER A 80 -27.59 30.67 -11.95
CA SER A 80 -28.23 31.94 -11.58
C SER A 80 -28.68 32.00 -10.11
N ILE A 81 -28.66 30.87 -9.39
CA ILE A 81 -29.09 30.79 -7.98
C ILE A 81 -28.28 31.74 -7.09
N ARG A 82 -26.99 31.91 -7.37
CA ARG A 82 -26.10 32.83 -6.64
C ARG A 82 -26.67 34.25 -6.64
N ILE A 83 -27.00 34.76 -7.83
CA ILE A 83 -27.56 36.10 -8.01
C ILE A 83 -28.99 36.13 -7.44
N ALA A 84 -29.77 35.07 -7.62
CA ALA A 84 -31.12 34.99 -7.07
C ALA A 84 -31.13 35.14 -5.54
N ILE A 85 -30.25 34.45 -4.80
CA ILE A 85 -30.17 34.59 -3.34
C ILE A 85 -29.82 36.02 -2.95
N ILE A 86 -28.88 36.67 -3.64
CA ILE A 86 -28.50 38.07 -3.36
C ILE A 86 -29.69 39.00 -3.58
N LEU A 87 -30.39 38.87 -4.71
CA LEU A 87 -31.56 39.69 -5.03
C LEU A 87 -32.70 39.45 -4.04
N LEU A 88 -32.96 38.20 -3.67
CA LEU A 88 -33.98 37.84 -2.68
C LEU A 88 -33.69 38.50 -1.33
N ASN A 89 -32.42 38.51 -0.91
CA ASN A 89 -31.95 39.11 0.33
C ASN A 89 -32.18 40.65 0.36
N HIS A 90 -31.91 41.32 -0.77
CA HIS A 90 -32.17 42.76 -0.91
C HIS A 90 -33.67 43.08 -0.96
N MET A 91 -34.46 42.31 -1.72
CA MET A 91 -35.91 42.51 -1.81
C MET A 91 -36.61 42.26 -0.48
N LEU A 92 -36.17 41.25 0.28
CA LEU A 92 -36.64 41.00 1.64
C LEU A 92 -36.40 42.22 2.54
N THR A 93 -35.19 42.77 2.52
CA THR A 93 -34.88 43.97 3.31
C THR A 93 -35.74 45.16 2.88
N LEU A 94 -35.91 45.41 1.58
CA LEU A 94 -36.70 46.52 1.07
C LEU A 94 -38.19 46.40 1.44
N ILE A 95 -38.81 45.25 1.20
CA ILE A 95 -40.26 45.08 1.40
C ILE A 95 -40.63 45.19 2.87
N PHE A 96 -39.86 44.57 3.76
CA PHE A 96 -40.16 44.64 5.19
C PHE A 96 -39.82 46.01 5.80
N SER A 97 -38.80 46.72 5.28
CA SER A 97 -38.44 48.07 5.75
C SER A 97 -39.42 49.17 5.30
N LEU A 98 -40.02 49.03 4.11
CA LEU A 98 -41.01 49.98 3.59
C LEU A 98 -42.43 49.77 4.16
N GLN A 99 -42.61 48.74 4.97
CA GLN A 99 -43.87 48.39 5.63
C GLN A 99 -43.96 48.90 7.07
N ILE A 100 -43.11 49.84 7.48
CA ILE A 100 -43.27 50.48 8.79
C ILE A 100 -44.50 51.39 8.69
N SER A 101 -45.65 50.92 9.14
CA SER A 101 -46.83 51.77 9.31
C SER A 101 -46.72 52.50 10.65
N GLU A 102 -47.20 53.74 10.70
CA GLU A 102 -47.23 54.53 11.94
C GLU A 102 -48.17 53.93 13.02
N GLN A 103 -48.97 52.93 12.64
CA GLN A 103 -49.96 52.26 13.49
C GLN A 103 -49.49 50.90 14.05
N GLU A 104 -48.33 50.38 13.61
CA GLU A 104 -47.79 49.11 14.13
C GLU A 104 -47.10 49.31 15.49
N ASP A 105 -47.46 48.46 16.47
CA ASP A 105 -46.85 48.41 17.80
C ASP A 105 -45.31 48.29 17.71
N SER A 106 -44.58 49.04 18.54
CA SER A 106 -43.11 49.08 18.51
C SER A 106 -42.47 47.70 18.71
N TYR A 107 -43.14 46.82 19.47
CA TYR A 107 -42.72 45.44 19.70
C TYR A 107 -42.85 44.56 18.44
N ASN A 108 -43.87 44.76 17.62
CA ASN A 108 -44.04 44.02 16.37
C ASN A 108 -42.97 44.42 15.34
N ASN A 109 -42.66 45.72 15.28
CA ASN A 109 -41.56 46.23 14.45
C ASN A 109 -40.20 45.67 14.88
N TYR A 110 -39.95 45.55 16.19
CA TYR A 110 -38.75 44.89 16.71
C TYR A 110 -38.68 43.41 16.30
N LEU A 111 -39.75 42.64 16.50
CA LEU A 111 -39.80 41.22 16.16
C LEU A 111 -39.56 40.98 14.66
N LYS A 112 -40.18 41.82 13.81
CA LYS A 112 -39.97 41.82 12.36
C LYS A 112 -38.51 42.08 12.00
N GLY A 113 -37.86 43.05 12.64
CA GLY A 113 -36.44 43.35 12.47
C GLY A 113 -35.53 42.16 12.80
N VAL A 114 -35.79 41.48 13.91
CA VAL A 114 -35.03 40.28 14.32
C VAL A 114 -35.18 39.14 13.31
N ASN A 115 -36.40 38.88 12.85
CA ASN A 115 -36.68 37.81 11.88
C ASN A 115 -36.02 38.09 10.52
N VAL A 116 -36.07 39.34 10.05
CA VAL A 116 -35.39 39.78 8.83
C VAL A 116 -33.87 39.65 8.99
N MET A 117 -33.32 40.00 10.15
CA MET A 117 -31.88 39.82 10.42
C MET A 117 -31.46 38.35 10.40
N GLY A 118 -32.26 37.46 10.99
CA GLY A 118 -32.03 36.01 10.96
C GLY A 118 -32.05 35.45 9.53
N ALA A 119 -33.04 35.84 8.73
CA ALA A 119 -33.14 35.43 7.32
C ALA A 119 -31.94 35.94 6.50
N ASN A 120 -31.55 37.20 6.69
CA ASN A 120 -30.40 37.80 6.02
C ASN A 120 -29.09 37.06 6.36
N PHE A 121 -28.92 36.68 7.63
CA PHE A 121 -27.75 35.94 8.09
C PHE A 121 -27.66 34.53 7.50
N LEU A 122 -28.79 33.80 7.44
CA LEU A 122 -28.86 32.49 6.77
C LEU A 122 -28.47 32.60 5.29
N MET A 123 -28.97 33.63 4.61
CA MET A 123 -28.63 33.89 3.21
C MET A 123 -27.14 34.23 3.04
N PHE A 124 -26.51 34.98 3.95
CA PHE A 124 -25.07 35.23 3.93
C PHE A 124 -24.24 33.96 4.06
N ILE A 125 -24.60 33.08 5.01
CA ILE A 125 -23.89 31.81 5.23
C ILE A 125 -23.95 30.90 3.99
N SER A 126 -25.08 30.92 3.27
CA SER A 126 -25.26 30.15 2.03
C SER A 126 -24.48 30.69 0.82
N GLY A 127 -24.04 31.94 0.89
CA GLY A 127 -23.29 32.62 -0.16
C GLY A 127 -21.83 32.19 -0.27
N GLU A 128 -21.13 32.73 -1.27
CA GLU A 128 -19.66 32.80 -1.26
C GLU A 128 -19.22 34.01 -0.41
N PHE A 129 -18.01 33.95 0.15
CA PHE A 129 -17.49 35.03 1.01
C PHE A 129 -17.60 36.41 0.36
N MET A 130 -17.15 36.55 -0.89
CA MET A 130 -17.20 37.85 -1.60
C MET A 130 -18.63 38.34 -1.79
N ASP A 131 -19.56 37.46 -2.15
CA ASP A 131 -20.96 37.83 -2.34
C ASP A 131 -21.60 38.23 -1.02
N ALA A 132 -21.36 37.45 0.03
CA ALA A 132 -21.92 37.69 1.35
C ALA A 132 -21.38 39.01 1.93
N ALA A 133 -20.08 39.29 1.73
CA ALA A 133 -19.48 40.56 2.15
C ALA A 133 -20.04 41.75 1.36
N ILE A 134 -20.11 41.66 0.03
CA ILE A 134 -20.69 42.72 -0.80
C ILE A 134 -22.15 42.95 -0.41
N SER A 135 -22.94 41.87 -0.29
CA SER A 135 -24.35 41.92 0.09
C SER A 135 -24.57 42.52 1.48
N ALA A 136 -23.72 42.20 2.46
CA ALA A 136 -23.77 42.78 3.80
C ALA A 136 -23.50 44.30 3.78
N ILE A 137 -22.53 44.74 2.98
CA ILE A 137 -22.21 46.16 2.81
C ILE A 137 -23.37 46.88 2.12
N THR A 138 -23.84 46.38 0.97
CA THR A 138 -24.89 47.03 0.17
C THR A 138 -26.22 47.09 0.92
N MET A 139 -26.62 46.03 1.62
CA MET A 139 -27.82 46.06 2.46
C MET A 139 -27.72 47.07 3.59
N SER A 140 -26.54 47.23 4.18
CA SER A 140 -26.36 48.19 5.26
C SER A 140 -26.41 49.62 4.78
N VAL A 141 -25.84 49.90 3.60
CA VAL A 141 -26.01 51.19 2.91
C VAL A 141 -27.49 51.44 2.64
N MET A 142 -28.23 50.46 2.12
CA MET A 142 -29.67 50.60 1.90
C MET A 142 -30.42 50.90 3.21
N ARG A 143 -30.11 50.22 4.31
CA ARG A 143 -30.75 50.48 5.62
C ARG A 143 -30.47 51.89 6.11
N ILE A 144 -29.24 52.40 5.99
CA ILE A 144 -28.90 53.77 6.39
C ILE A 144 -29.67 54.79 5.54
N ILE A 145 -29.79 54.55 4.22
CA ILE A 145 -30.58 55.40 3.31
C ILE A 145 -32.06 55.38 3.72
N LEU A 146 -32.62 54.21 4.01
CA LEU A 146 -34.01 54.08 4.43
C LEU A 146 -34.30 54.80 5.75
N VAL A 147 -33.41 54.65 6.75
CA VAL A 147 -33.49 55.40 8.01
C VAL A 147 -33.47 56.90 7.74
N ARG A 148 -32.68 57.38 6.75
CA ARG A 148 -32.66 58.81 6.40
C ARG A 148 -33.98 59.30 5.81
N ILE A 149 -34.66 58.45 5.06
CA ILE A 149 -35.93 58.78 4.39
C ILE A 149 -37.09 58.75 5.38
N GLN A 150 -37.09 57.79 6.32
CA GLN A 150 -38.22 57.53 7.22
C GLN A 150 -38.11 58.23 8.58
N ALA A 151 -36.90 58.48 9.10
CA ALA A 151 -36.73 59.05 10.43
C ALA A 151 -36.52 60.57 10.38
N ASN A 152 -37.27 61.30 11.21
CA ASN A 152 -37.14 62.75 11.39
C ASN A 152 -35.79 63.16 12.01
N TYR A 153 -35.15 62.26 12.75
CA TYR A 153 -33.85 62.47 13.39
C TYR A 153 -32.96 61.24 13.26
N MET A 154 -31.69 61.44 12.89
CA MET A 154 -30.69 60.38 12.83
C MET A 154 -29.83 60.37 14.10
N GLN A 155 -29.87 59.26 14.83
CA GLN A 155 -28.93 58.99 15.90
C GLN A 155 -27.61 58.46 15.33
N PHE A 156 -26.54 59.25 15.45
CA PHE A 156 -25.21 58.86 14.97
C PHE A 156 -24.67 57.59 15.65
N SER A 157 -25.04 57.35 16.91
CA SER A 157 -24.70 56.12 17.64
C SER A 157 -25.19 54.86 16.93
N THR A 158 -26.39 54.88 16.35
CA THR A 158 -27.00 53.75 15.62
C THR A 158 -26.30 53.51 14.28
N ILE A 159 -25.82 54.56 13.62
CA ILE A 159 -25.06 54.45 12.37
C ILE A 159 -23.69 53.82 12.65
N ILE A 160 -22.99 54.34 13.67
CA ILE A 160 -21.67 53.82 14.08
C ILE A 160 -21.78 52.37 14.54
N SER A 161 -22.80 52.01 15.33
CA SER A 161 -23.01 50.63 15.77
C SER A 161 -23.27 49.70 14.58
N SER A 162 -24.07 50.14 13.60
CA SER A 162 -24.35 49.37 12.38
C SER A 162 -23.07 49.10 11.57
N VAL A 163 -22.21 50.12 11.42
CA VAL A 163 -20.91 49.98 10.74
C VAL A 163 -20.02 48.95 11.46
N LEU A 164 -19.92 49.03 12.80
CA LEU A 164 -19.12 48.09 13.59
C LEU A 164 -19.65 46.65 13.50
N VAL A 165 -20.97 46.46 13.52
CA VAL A 165 -21.59 45.14 13.39
C VAL A 165 -21.28 44.52 12.03
N ILE A 166 -21.28 45.30 10.94
CA ILE A 166 -20.93 44.81 9.60
C ILE A 166 -19.49 44.33 9.55
N PHE A 167 -18.54 45.07 10.13
CA PHE A 167 -17.15 44.63 10.20
C PHE A 167 -17.03 43.31 10.98
N CYS A 168 -17.75 43.16 12.08
CA CYS A 168 -17.79 41.91 12.85
C CYS A 168 -18.38 40.76 12.02
N VAL A 169 -19.48 40.99 11.31
CA VAL A 169 -20.13 40.00 10.45
C VAL A 169 -19.21 39.59 9.30
N ILE A 170 -18.56 40.53 8.60
CA ILE A 170 -17.62 40.22 7.51
C ILE A 170 -16.43 39.41 8.04
N ARG A 171 -15.88 39.79 9.21
CA ARG A 171 -14.81 39.03 9.86
C ARG A 171 -15.25 37.61 10.18
N TYR A 172 -16.45 37.43 10.75
CA TYR A 172 -17.00 36.10 11.02
C TYR A 172 -17.15 35.28 9.73
N LEU A 173 -17.77 35.85 8.70
CA LEU A 173 -17.95 35.20 7.40
C LEU A 173 -16.61 34.79 6.77
N TYR A 174 -15.56 35.61 6.90
CA TYR A 174 -14.22 35.29 6.44
C TYR A 174 -13.68 34.01 7.10
N HIS A 175 -13.76 33.93 8.43
CA HIS A 175 -13.30 32.76 9.18
C HIS A 175 -14.13 31.52 8.89
N TYR A 176 -15.46 31.67 8.82
CA TYR A 176 -16.38 30.60 8.49
C TYR A 176 -16.09 29.98 7.11
N HIS A 177 -16.01 30.80 6.06
CA HIS A 177 -15.74 30.29 4.70
C HIS A 177 -14.32 29.74 4.56
N LYS A 178 -13.33 30.32 5.27
CA LYS A 178 -11.97 29.76 5.32
C LYS A 178 -11.96 28.37 5.96
N ALA A 179 -12.68 28.18 7.06
CA ALA A 179 -12.78 26.88 7.73
C ALA A 179 -13.45 25.83 6.82
N MET A 180 -14.58 26.17 6.20
CA MET A 180 -15.29 25.28 5.27
C MET A 180 -14.41 24.83 4.09
N ARG A 181 -13.63 25.76 3.52
CA ARG A 181 -12.73 25.45 2.41
C ARG A 181 -11.53 24.61 2.85
N ASN A 182 -10.99 24.86 4.04
CA ASN A 182 -9.94 24.00 4.61
C ASN A 182 -10.46 22.58 4.86
N GLN A 183 -11.66 22.44 5.42
CA GLN A 183 -12.31 21.15 5.63
C GLN A 183 -12.45 20.38 4.31
N TYR A 184 -12.87 21.06 3.23
CA TYR A 184 -12.93 20.43 1.91
C TYR A 184 -11.57 19.96 1.38
N LEU A 185 -10.51 20.74 1.58
CA LEU A 185 -9.15 20.32 1.20
C LEU A 185 -8.69 19.08 1.96
N PHE A 186 -9.01 18.98 3.26
CA PHE A 186 -8.71 17.77 4.03
C PHE A 186 -9.44 16.55 3.46
N THR A 187 -10.74 16.68 3.16
CA THR A 187 -11.52 15.60 2.54
C THR A 187 -10.92 15.16 1.19
N LEU A 188 -10.45 16.11 0.37
CA LEU A 188 -9.78 15.78 -0.90
C LEU A 188 -8.45 15.05 -0.67
N ASN A 189 -7.62 15.50 0.26
CA ASN A 189 -6.35 14.85 0.58
C ASN A 189 -6.56 13.42 1.07
N ASP A 190 -7.54 13.20 1.95
CA ASP A 190 -7.91 11.86 2.42
C ASP A 190 -8.38 10.97 1.26
N SER A 191 -9.18 11.50 0.33
CA SER A 191 -9.64 10.74 -0.83
C SER A 191 -8.50 10.38 -1.81
N HIS A 192 -7.48 11.22 -1.92
CA HIS A 192 -6.28 10.94 -2.71
C HIS A 192 -5.42 9.86 -2.05
N TRP A 193 -5.24 9.92 -0.73
CA TRP A 193 -4.59 8.87 0.03
C TRP A 193 -5.33 7.55 -0.08
N GLU A 194 -6.66 7.55 -0.03
CA GLU A 194 -7.48 6.34 -0.24
C GLU A 194 -7.23 5.75 -1.65
N LYS A 195 -7.16 6.58 -2.70
CA LYS A 195 -6.83 6.12 -4.06
C LYS A 195 -5.40 5.56 -4.19
N ILE A 196 -4.43 6.22 -3.56
CA ILE A 196 -3.01 5.77 -3.55
C ILE A 196 -2.88 4.48 -2.74
N LEU A 197 -3.55 4.37 -1.60
CA LEU A 197 -3.58 3.15 -0.80
C LEU A 197 -4.25 2.02 -1.56
N ASN A 198 -5.36 2.28 -2.26
CA ASN A 198 -6.01 1.30 -3.12
C ASN A 198 -5.08 0.82 -4.25
N SER A 199 -4.31 1.72 -4.87
CA SER A 199 -3.37 1.36 -5.96
C SER A 199 -2.15 0.58 -5.46
N ILE A 200 -1.65 0.87 -4.26
CA ILE A 200 -0.57 0.11 -3.60
C ILE A 200 -1.10 -1.27 -3.13
N ALA A 201 -2.31 -1.29 -2.57
CA ALA A 201 -2.94 -2.49 -2.06
C ALA A 201 -3.44 -3.44 -3.17
N PHE A 202 -3.52 -3.01 -4.44
CA PHE A 202 -3.90 -3.87 -5.58
C PHE A 202 -3.03 -5.13 -5.75
N LYS A 203 -1.85 -5.19 -5.13
CA LYS A 203 -0.99 -6.39 -5.15
C LYS A 203 -1.32 -7.38 -4.03
N GLN A 204 -2.14 -6.99 -3.06
CA GLN A 204 -2.48 -7.79 -1.89
C GLN A 204 -4.00 -7.96 -1.77
N PRO A 205 -4.46 -9.11 -1.28
CA PRO A 205 -5.88 -9.33 -1.07
C PRO A 205 -6.35 -8.53 0.14
N TYR A 206 -7.30 -7.62 -0.05
CA TYR A 206 -7.75 -6.71 1.00
C TYR A 206 -9.25 -6.47 1.00
N LEU A 207 -9.74 -6.06 2.16
CA LEU A 207 -11.12 -5.70 2.41
C LEU A 207 -11.17 -4.41 3.24
N VAL A 208 -11.95 -3.43 2.76
CA VAL A 208 -12.17 -2.15 3.44
C VAL A 208 -13.62 -2.07 3.91
N LEU A 209 -13.79 -1.76 5.18
CA LEU A 209 -15.08 -1.66 5.84
C LEU A 209 -15.27 -0.27 6.42
N SER A 210 -16.51 0.20 6.43
CA SER A 210 -16.93 1.34 7.22
C SER A 210 -17.82 0.85 8.34
N PHE A 211 -17.63 1.39 9.55
CA PHE A 211 -18.59 1.23 10.62
C PHE A 211 -19.57 2.40 10.61
N ILE A 212 -20.87 2.10 10.61
CA ILE A 212 -21.94 3.10 10.74
C ILE A 212 -22.41 3.08 12.19
N GLU A 213 -22.14 4.16 12.92
CA GLU A 213 -22.42 4.23 14.35
C GLU A 213 -23.93 4.25 14.65
N ASP A 214 -24.72 4.94 13.83
CA ASP A 214 -26.18 5.10 14.03
C ASP A 214 -26.93 3.76 13.98
N THR A 215 -26.48 2.85 13.12
CA THR A 215 -27.11 1.53 12.92
C THR A 215 -26.32 0.39 13.56
N LEU A 216 -25.14 0.67 14.14
CA LEU A 216 -24.19 -0.30 14.67
C LEU A 216 -23.83 -1.41 13.67
N GLN A 217 -23.71 -1.07 12.38
CA GLN A 217 -23.47 -2.03 11.31
C GLN A 217 -22.16 -1.76 10.56
N PHE A 218 -21.49 -2.84 10.18
CA PHE A 218 -20.38 -2.81 9.25
C PHE A 218 -20.88 -2.84 7.81
N THR A 219 -20.42 -1.91 6.98
CA THR A 219 -20.69 -1.87 5.54
C THR A 219 -19.40 -2.05 4.75
N LEU A 220 -19.46 -2.92 3.73
CA LEU A 220 -18.36 -3.14 2.82
C LEU A 220 -18.21 -1.94 1.89
N LYS A 221 -17.04 -1.30 1.89
CA LYS A 221 -16.72 -0.19 0.98
C LYS A 221 -16.04 -0.68 -0.29
N SER A 222 -15.06 -1.56 -0.14
CA SER A 222 -14.30 -2.10 -1.27
C SER A 222 -13.65 -3.43 -0.93
N GLU A 223 -13.47 -4.26 -1.95
CA GLU A 223 -12.73 -5.52 -1.89
C GLU A 223 -11.81 -5.64 -3.10
N ALA A 224 -10.66 -6.28 -2.92
CA ALA A 224 -9.78 -6.64 -4.02
C ALA A 224 -9.11 -7.99 -3.77
N GLN A 225 -9.01 -8.81 -4.83
CA GLN A 225 -8.28 -10.09 -4.87
C GLN A 225 -8.60 -11.11 -3.76
N CYS A 226 -9.69 -10.88 -3.00
CA CYS A 226 -10.15 -11.77 -1.93
C CYS A 226 -10.60 -13.15 -2.45
N GLN A 227 -10.97 -13.24 -3.73
CA GLN A 227 -11.37 -14.49 -4.40
C GLN A 227 -10.36 -15.65 -4.22
N LYS A 228 -9.08 -15.36 -3.98
CA LYS A 228 -8.05 -16.39 -3.72
C LYS A 228 -8.30 -17.18 -2.42
N PHE A 229 -8.96 -16.58 -1.43
CA PHE A 229 -9.21 -17.20 -0.13
C PHE A 229 -10.55 -17.94 -0.07
N PHE A 230 -11.50 -17.53 -0.92
CA PHE A 230 -12.91 -17.93 -0.84
C PHE A 230 -13.34 -18.71 -2.07
N LYS A 231 -13.92 -19.91 -1.87
CA LYS A 231 -14.35 -20.81 -2.96
C LYS A 231 -15.68 -20.41 -3.62
N LYS A 232 -16.46 -19.53 -2.98
CA LYS A 232 -17.77 -19.04 -3.46
C LYS A 232 -17.69 -17.54 -3.72
N GLN A 233 -18.71 -17.01 -4.39
CA GLN A 233 -18.92 -15.57 -4.55
C GLN A 233 -18.78 -14.92 -3.16
N PHE A 234 -17.73 -14.13 -3.01
CA PHE A 234 -17.31 -13.61 -1.72
C PHE A 234 -18.25 -12.47 -1.33
N ASP A 235 -18.80 -12.54 -0.12
CA ASP A 235 -19.50 -11.44 0.51
C ASP A 235 -18.72 -11.03 1.76
N GLY A 236 -18.05 -9.89 1.68
CA GLY A 236 -17.27 -9.33 2.78
C GLY A 236 -18.06 -9.13 4.07
N SER A 237 -19.39 -8.97 4.01
CA SER A 237 -20.24 -8.86 5.19
C SER A 237 -20.43 -10.20 5.90
N THR A 238 -20.65 -11.28 5.14
CA THR A 238 -20.73 -12.66 5.68
C THR A 238 -19.41 -13.07 6.31
N PHE A 239 -18.29 -12.70 5.67
CA PHE A 239 -16.97 -13.01 6.20
C PHE A 239 -16.77 -12.50 7.62
N ILE A 240 -17.14 -11.25 7.92
CA ILE A 240 -16.94 -10.66 9.25
C ILE A 240 -17.83 -11.30 10.31
N ARG A 241 -19.06 -11.67 9.93
CA ARG A 241 -20.06 -12.25 10.82
C ARG A 241 -19.73 -13.69 11.21
N ASP A 242 -19.21 -14.46 10.26
CA ASP A 242 -18.97 -15.90 10.42
C ASP A 242 -17.51 -16.22 10.78
N SER A 243 -16.60 -15.25 10.66
CA SER A 243 -15.21 -15.38 11.07
C SER A 243 -15.04 -15.41 12.58
N VAL A 244 -14.16 -16.28 13.08
CA VAL A 244 -13.88 -16.42 14.51
C VAL A 244 -12.41 -16.10 14.82
N TYR A 245 -12.17 -15.22 15.80
CA TYR A 245 -10.86 -14.89 16.36
C TYR A 245 -10.83 -15.21 17.85
N LYS A 246 -9.95 -16.14 18.27
CA LYS A 246 -9.81 -16.58 19.68
C LYS A 246 -11.16 -16.95 20.35
N GLY A 247 -12.01 -17.67 19.61
CA GLY A 247 -13.33 -18.11 20.10
C GLY A 247 -14.44 -17.06 20.01
N ASN A 248 -14.14 -15.80 19.70
CA ASN A 248 -15.13 -14.74 19.53
C ASN A 248 -15.32 -14.39 18.05
N LYS A 249 -16.53 -13.94 17.66
CA LYS A 249 -16.78 -13.44 16.31
C LYS A 249 -15.87 -12.25 15.99
N LEU A 250 -15.34 -12.20 14.76
CA LEU A 250 -14.48 -11.11 14.29
C LEU A 250 -15.21 -9.76 14.37
N GLU A 251 -16.50 -9.74 14.05
CA GLU A 251 -17.38 -8.58 14.22
C GLU A 251 -17.34 -8.02 15.65
N ALA A 252 -17.54 -8.88 16.65
CA ALA A 252 -17.52 -8.49 18.07
C ALA A 252 -16.13 -7.99 18.49
N PHE A 253 -15.07 -8.62 17.99
CA PHE A 253 -13.71 -8.17 18.23
C PHE A 253 -13.47 -6.75 17.67
N LEU A 254 -13.83 -6.49 16.41
CA LEU A 254 -13.67 -5.19 15.77
C LEU A 254 -14.48 -4.11 16.49
N PHE A 255 -15.71 -4.43 16.88
CA PHE A 255 -16.55 -3.53 17.67
C PHE A 255 -15.91 -3.18 19.03
N THR A 256 -15.35 -4.17 19.72
CA THR A 256 -14.67 -3.96 21.01
C THR A 256 -13.44 -3.05 20.85
N GLN A 257 -12.69 -3.17 19.74
CA GLN A 257 -11.56 -2.27 19.46
C GLN A 257 -12.02 -0.83 19.18
N ILE A 258 -13.14 -0.65 18.47
CA ILE A 258 -13.74 0.68 18.24
C ILE A 258 -14.14 1.30 19.59
N GLN A 259 -14.77 0.55 20.48
CA GLN A 259 -15.14 1.04 21.81
C GLN A 259 -13.93 1.39 22.67
N LYS A 260 -12.88 0.54 22.67
CA LYS A 260 -11.64 0.83 23.39
C LYS A 260 -10.96 2.10 22.92
N TYR A 261 -10.95 2.38 21.62
CA TYR A 261 -10.41 3.65 21.10
C TYR A 261 -11.18 4.88 21.61
N ARG A 262 -12.51 4.78 21.79
CA ARG A 262 -13.30 5.90 22.35
C ARG A 262 -12.88 6.27 23.76
N ILE A 263 -12.46 5.28 24.55
CA ILE A 263 -12.09 5.46 25.96
C ILE A 263 -10.60 5.84 26.07
N ASP A 264 -9.72 5.05 25.45
CA ASP A 264 -8.27 5.12 25.69
C ASP A 264 -7.49 5.85 24.57
N ARG A 265 -8.15 6.20 23.45
CA ARG A 265 -7.54 6.72 22.21
C ARG A 265 -6.40 5.85 21.65
N ALA A 266 -6.32 4.59 22.08
CA ALA A 266 -5.30 3.64 21.64
C ALA A 266 -5.58 3.16 20.22
N SER A 267 -4.78 3.60 19.25
CA SER A 267 -4.95 3.22 17.84
C SER A 267 -4.56 1.74 17.63
N VAL A 268 -5.37 1.03 16.84
CA VAL A 268 -5.07 -0.34 16.42
C VAL A 268 -4.49 -0.27 15.01
N PHE A 269 -3.17 -0.36 14.89
CA PHE A 269 -2.46 -0.34 13.62
C PHE A 269 -1.66 -1.63 13.43
N ASN A 270 -1.80 -2.26 12.26
CA ASN A 270 -1.07 -3.46 11.85
C ASN A 270 -1.15 -4.63 12.84
N LYS A 271 -2.31 -4.83 13.45
CA LYS A 271 -2.50 -5.95 14.37
C LYS A 271 -2.72 -7.22 13.59
N THR A 272 -1.86 -8.21 13.77
CA THR A 272 -1.98 -9.53 13.16
C THR A 272 -3.03 -10.36 13.91
N LEU A 273 -4.01 -10.86 13.17
CA LEU A 273 -5.08 -11.73 13.61
C LEU A 273 -4.99 -13.05 12.85
N VAL A 274 -5.23 -14.17 13.52
CA VAL A 274 -5.40 -15.47 12.86
C VAL A 274 -6.86 -15.83 13.05
N VAL A 275 -7.59 -15.86 11.95
CA VAL A 275 -9.04 -15.95 11.93
C VAL A 275 -9.44 -17.27 11.28
N GLU A 276 -10.38 -17.96 11.91
CA GLU A 276 -10.99 -19.16 11.37
C GLU A 276 -12.25 -18.81 10.58
N TYR A 277 -12.31 -19.23 9.33
CA TYR A 277 -13.48 -19.05 8.46
C TYR A 277 -13.68 -20.30 7.60
N LEU A 278 -14.86 -20.93 7.68
CA LEU A 278 -15.18 -22.17 6.97
C LEU A 278 -14.10 -23.27 7.11
N ARG A 279 -13.60 -23.49 8.34
CA ARG A 279 -12.52 -24.44 8.68
C ARG A 279 -11.16 -24.14 8.02
N LYS A 280 -10.95 -22.92 7.51
CA LYS A 280 -9.65 -22.44 7.04
C LYS A 280 -9.12 -21.38 8.00
N MET A 281 -7.81 -21.43 8.25
CA MET A 281 -7.10 -20.39 9.00
C MET A 281 -6.55 -19.35 8.03
N ILE A 282 -6.95 -18.10 8.22
CA ILE A 282 -6.53 -16.95 7.40
C ILE A 282 -5.79 -15.97 8.32
N ARG A 283 -4.60 -15.52 7.91
CA ARG A 283 -3.88 -14.47 8.62
C ARG A 283 -4.37 -13.13 8.09
N ILE A 284 -4.78 -12.25 8.98
CA ILE A 284 -5.31 -10.93 8.65
C ILE A 284 -4.50 -9.88 9.39
N GLU A 285 -4.00 -8.87 8.68
CA GLU A 285 -3.48 -7.67 9.31
C GLU A 285 -4.60 -6.62 9.35
N CYS A 286 -4.95 -6.20 10.56
CA CYS A 286 -6.03 -5.29 10.83
C CYS A 286 -5.48 -3.91 11.20
N SER A 287 -5.98 -2.89 10.50
CA SER A 287 -5.72 -1.49 10.81
C SER A 287 -7.04 -0.73 10.85
N ILE A 288 -7.32 -0.04 11.96
CA ILE A 288 -8.54 0.75 12.15
C ILE A 288 -8.17 2.22 12.11
N TYR A 289 -8.73 2.94 11.14
CA TYR A 289 -8.56 4.37 10.96
C TYR A 289 -9.80 5.11 11.48
N TYR A 290 -9.58 6.09 12.35
CA TYR A 290 -10.64 6.87 12.97
C TYR A 290 -10.69 8.26 12.33
N GLY A 291 -11.56 8.42 11.33
CA GLY A 291 -11.93 9.71 10.72
C GLY A 291 -13.37 10.11 11.10
N ASN A 292 -14.15 10.64 10.16
CA ASN A 292 -15.59 10.91 10.38
C ASN A 292 -16.41 9.64 10.67
N LYS A 293 -15.98 8.50 10.11
CA LYS A 293 -16.53 7.16 10.40
C LYS A 293 -15.34 6.20 10.56
N PRO A 294 -15.37 5.25 11.51
CA PRO A 294 -14.30 4.27 11.64
C PRO A 294 -14.19 3.45 10.35
N THR A 295 -13.02 3.46 9.73
CA THR A 295 -12.72 2.72 8.51
C THR A 295 -11.70 1.65 8.84
N ILE A 296 -12.04 0.39 8.57
CA ILE A 296 -11.22 -0.77 8.90
C ILE A 296 -10.63 -1.32 7.61
N LEU A 297 -9.32 -1.49 7.59
CA LEU A 297 -8.59 -2.21 6.57
C LEU A 297 -8.21 -3.58 7.10
N LEU A 298 -8.64 -4.63 6.39
CA LEU A 298 -8.24 -6.01 6.62
C LEU A 298 -7.41 -6.47 5.43
N LEU A 299 -6.09 -6.61 5.64
CA LEU A 299 -5.18 -7.19 4.66
C LEU A 299 -5.11 -8.70 4.91
N MET A 300 -5.55 -9.49 3.94
CA MET A 300 -5.47 -10.95 4.05
C MET A 300 -4.09 -11.41 3.60
N ARG A 301 -3.54 -12.37 4.32
CA ARG A 301 -2.31 -13.09 3.98
C ARG A 301 -2.57 -14.57 4.12
N ASP A 302 -2.12 -15.34 3.13
CA ASP A 302 -2.19 -16.79 3.22
C ASP A 302 -1.24 -17.28 4.31
N PHE A 303 -1.75 -18.08 5.24
CA PHE A 303 -0.94 -18.72 6.27
C PHE A 303 0.04 -19.75 5.68
N LEU A 304 -0.31 -20.33 4.52
CA LEU A 304 0.43 -21.41 3.86
C LEU A 304 1.20 -20.97 2.60
N ASN A 305 0.91 -19.79 2.04
CA ASN A 305 1.57 -19.23 0.86
C ASN A 305 2.40 -17.98 1.19
N GLU A 306 3.06 -17.92 2.35
CA GLU A 306 4.43 -17.38 2.33
C GLU A 306 5.21 -18.35 1.45
N GLN A 307 5.14 -18.16 0.13
CA GLN A 307 6.06 -18.79 -0.80
C GLN A 307 7.42 -18.48 -0.22
N LYS A 308 8.10 -19.51 0.31
CA LYS A 308 9.54 -19.43 0.57
C LYS A 308 10.11 -18.75 -0.67
N PRO A 309 10.84 -17.63 -0.52
CA PRO A 309 11.37 -16.91 -1.68
C PRO A 309 12.00 -17.95 -2.58
N ASP A 310 11.58 -18.00 -3.85
CA ASP A 310 11.93 -19.06 -4.78
C ASP A 310 13.45 -19.24 -4.78
N THR A 311 13.93 -20.20 -3.98
CA THR A 311 15.35 -20.34 -3.66
C THR A 311 16.12 -20.71 -4.91
N SER A 312 15.43 -21.27 -5.91
CA SER A 312 15.97 -21.58 -7.23
C SER A 312 16.60 -20.36 -7.91
N ILE A 313 16.00 -19.16 -7.76
CA ILE A 313 16.54 -17.92 -8.36
C ILE A 313 17.80 -17.48 -7.64
N TYR A 314 17.83 -17.58 -6.31
CA TYR A 314 19.00 -17.23 -5.50
C TYR A 314 20.14 -18.25 -5.67
N GLU A 315 19.83 -19.54 -5.72
CA GLU A 315 20.76 -20.63 -6.03
C GLU A 315 21.35 -20.46 -7.43
N LEU A 316 20.54 -20.14 -8.45
CA LEU A 316 21.02 -19.87 -9.80
C LEU A 316 21.92 -18.63 -9.87
N ARG A 317 21.58 -17.55 -9.14
CA ARG A 317 22.40 -16.35 -9.05
C ARG A 317 23.72 -16.61 -8.33
N HIS A 318 23.70 -17.35 -7.22
CA HIS A 318 24.89 -17.76 -6.49
C HIS A 318 25.84 -18.59 -7.38
N LYS A 319 25.29 -19.56 -8.10
CA LYS A 319 26.03 -20.39 -9.07
C LYS A 319 26.66 -19.56 -10.19
N ASN A 320 25.90 -18.62 -10.77
CA ASN A 320 26.42 -17.75 -11.83
C ASN A 320 27.52 -16.83 -11.30
N PHE A 321 27.39 -16.34 -10.06
CA PHE A 321 28.40 -15.53 -9.40
C PHE A 321 29.70 -16.33 -9.19
N ILE A 322 29.63 -17.55 -8.64
CA ILE A 322 30.81 -18.42 -8.47
C ILE A 322 31.52 -18.67 -9.80
N ARG A 323 30.77 -18.99 -10.87
CA ARG A 323 31.34 -19.22 -12.21
C ARG A 323 32.03 -17.98 -12.78
N LEU A 324 31.46 -16.80 -12.59
CA LEU A 324 32.02 -15.54 -13.06
C LEU A 324 33.31 -15.22 -12.28
N LEU A 325 33.30 -15.45 -10.97
CA LEU A 325 34.47 -15.27 -10.10
C LEU A 325 35.62 -16.22 -10.48
N LEU A 326 35.32 -17.49 -10.77
CA LEU A 326 36.30 -18.45 -11.28
C LEU A 326 36.86 -18.06 -12.65
N LYS A 327 36.03 -17.55 -13.57
CA LYS A 327 36.51 -17.03 -14.87
C LYS A 327 37.44 -15.83 -14.71
N ILE A 328 37.10 -14.91 -13.80
CA ILE A 328 37.94 -13.75 -13.48
C ILE A 328 39.27 -14.22 -12.89
N LEU A 329 39.24 -15.13 -11.91
CA LEU A 329 40.45 -15.68 -11.28
C LEU A 329 41.34 -16.44 -12.27
N GLY A 330 40.75 -17.21 -13.18
CA GLY A 330 41.48 -17.88 -14.26
C GLY A 330 42.14 -16.92 -15.26
N HIS A 331 41.64 -15.68 -15.39
CA HIS A 331 42.30 -14.64 -16.20
C HIS A 331 43.43 -13.92 -15.46
N PHE A 332 43.50 -14.05 -14.13
CA PHE A 332 44.56 -13.47 -13.30
C PHE A 332 45.83 -14.33 -13.27
N ASP A 333 46.13 -15.07 -14.35
CA ASP A 333 47.34 -15.90 -14.54
C ASP A 333 48.66 -15.18 -14.18
N LYS A 334 48.66 -13.84 -14.18
CA LYS A 334 49.83 -12.99 -13.84
C LYS A 334 49.91 -12.55 -12.37
N LEU A 335 48.85 -12.66 -11.58
CA LEU A 335 48.80 -12.23 -10.17
C LEU A 335 48.87 -13.45 -9.25
N SER A 336 50.08 -14.00 -9.15
CA SER A 336 50.54 -15.17 -8.40
C SER A 336 50.39 -15.09 -6.87
N SER A 337 49.34 -14.44 -6.35
CA SER A 337 49.11 -14.46 -4.91
C SER A 337 48.59 -15.83 -4.49
N PHE A 338 49.28 -16.46 -3.53
CA PHE A 338 48.85 -17.73 -2.92
C PHE A 338 47.39 -17.68 -2.44
N LYS A 339 46.93 -16.49 -1.99
CA LYS A 339 45.55 -16.24 -1.56
C LYS A 339 44.53 -16.39 -2.70
N CYS A 340 44.83 -15.90 -3.90
CA CYS A 340 43.95 -16.06 -5.07
C CYS A 340 43.78 -17.53 -5.45
N ARG A 341 44.88 -18.30 -5.48
CA ARG A 341 44.83 -19.75 -5.76
C ARG A 341 44.07 -20.52 -4.69
N LEU A 342 44.21 -20.14 -3.41
CA LEU A 342 43.44 -20.73 -2.32
C LEU A 342 41.94 -20.49 -2.48
N LEU A 343 41.55 -19.28 -2.89
CA LEU A 343 40.14 -18.94 -3.13
C LEU A 343 39.58 -19.66 -4.36
N GLU A 344 40.36 -19.76 -5.44
CA GLU A 344 40.03 -20.52 -6.64
C GLU A 344 39.78 -22.01 -6.33
N ARG A 345 40.67 -22.65 -5.54
CA ARG A 345 40.49 -24.05 -5.10
C ARG A 345 39.17 -24.26 -4.36
N LYS A 346 38.89 -23.41 -3.36
CA LYS A 346 37.67 -23.50 -2.55
C LYS A 346 36.41 -23.30 -3.39
N LEU A 347 36.42 -22.31 -4.29
CA LEU A 347 35.30 -22.07 -5.20
C LEU A 347 35.10 -23.21 -6.20
N LEU A 348 36.18 -23.81 -6.71
CA LEU A 348 36.11 -24.95 -7.62
C LEU A 348 35.52 -26.18 -6.92
N ILE A 349 35.96 -26.48 -5.69
CA ILE A 349 35.38 -27.56 -4.87
C ILE A 349 33.89 -27.32 -4.64
N LEU A 350 33.49 -26.11 -4.23
CA LEU A 350 32.08 -25.75 -4.03
C LEU A 350 31.26 -25.92 -5.32
N GLN A 351 31.79 -25.46 -6.46
CA GLN A 351 31.12 -25.63 -7.74
C GLN A 351 30.92 -27.11 -8.10
N LEU A 352 31.94 -27.95 -7.88
CA LEU A 352 31.85 -29.38 -8.15
C LEU A 352 30.82 -30.07 -7.24
N TYR A 353 30.76 -29.72 -5.95
CA TYR A 353 29.72 -30.20 -5.04
C TYR A 353 28.31 -29.81 -5.51
N GLU A 354 28.10 -28.57 -5.95
CA GLU A 354 26.82 -28.13 -6.51
C GLU A 354 26.46 -28.86 -7.80
N ASP A 355 27.42 -29.07 -8.69
CA ASP A 355 27.20 -29.79 -9.96
C ASP A 355 26.84 -31.28 -9.71
N LEU A 356 27.38 -31.90 -8.66
CA LEU A 356 26.98 -33.24 -8.20
C LEU A 356 25.56 -33.26 -7.62
N ARG A 357 25.22 -32.27 -6.78
CA ARG A 357 23.87 -32.15 -6.17
C ARG A 357 22.78 -31.97 -7.22
N HIS A 358 23.04 -31.20 -8.27
CA HIS A 358 22.11 -30.99 -9.38
C HIS A 358 22.22 -32.03 -10.49
N SER A 359 22.87 -33.17 -10.22
CA SER A 359 22.74 -34.38 -11.03
C SER A 359 23.24 -34.23 -12.48
N LYS A 360 24.16 -33.30 -12.74
CA LYS A 360 24.77 -33.12 -14.06
C LYS A 360 25.92 -34.10 -14.28
N LEU A 361 25.66 -35.39 -14.09
CA LEU A 361 26.63 -36.43 -14.32
C LEU A 361 26.72 -36.69 -15.82
N ARG A 362 27.91 -36.48 -16.40
CA ARG A 362 28.21 -36.82 -17.79
C ARG A 362 29.45 -37.68 -17.82
N GLU A 363 29.36 -38.78 -18.54
CA GLU A 363 30.53 -39.57 -18.90
C GLU A 363 31.39 -38.74 -19.87
N SER A 364 32.68 -38.67 -19.58
CA SER A 364 33.66 -37.98 -20.39
C SER A 364 34.98 -38.72 -20.35
N GLU A 365 35.70 -38.72 -21.46
CA GLU A 365 37.08 -39.22 -21.51
C GLU A 365 38.00 -38.19 -20.83
N VAL A 366 38.70 -38.61 -19.78
CA VAL A 366 39.60 -37.76 -18.99
C VAL A 366 41.02 -38.30 -19.06
N SER A 367 41.96 -37.44 -19.46
CA SER A 367 43.38 -37.78 -19.46
C SER A 367 44.00 -37.54 -18.08
N VAL A 368 44.68 -38.56 -17.53
CA VAL A 368 45.37 -38.47 -16.23
C VAL A 368 46.45 -37.38 -16.25
N TYR A 369 47.14 -37.19 -17.37
CA TYR A 369 48.14 -36.13 -17.53
C TYR A 369 47.53 -34.72 -17.46
N THR A 370 46.36 -34.53 -18.09
CA THR A 370 45.65 -33.24 -18.04
C THR A 370 45.22 -32.90 -16.61
N LEU A 371 44.75 -33.89 -15.85
CA LEU A 371 44.40 -33.71 -14.45
C LEU A 371 45.61 -33.38 -13.58
N ALA A 372 46.72 -34.09 -13.76
CA ALA A 372 47.96 -33.81 -13.04
C ALA A 372 48.44 -32.38 -13.29
N ARG A 373 48.32 -31.89 -14.53
CA ARG A 373 48.61 -30.49 -14.89
C ARG A 373 47.65 -29.50 -14.23
N ILE A 374 46.35 -29.78 -14.19
CA ILE A 374 45.36 -28.94 -13.48
C ILE A 374 45.71 -28.85 -12.00
N LEU A 375 46.02 -29.98 -11.35
CA LEU A 375 46.42 -30.02 -9.94
C LEU A 375 47.72 -29.27 -9.70
N HIS A 376 48.71 -29.43 -10.58
CA HIS A 376 49.98 -28.71 -10.46
C HIS A 376 49.78 -27.18 -10.55
N ASN A 377 48.92 -26.72 -11.46
CA ASN A 377 48.61 -25.30 -11.60
C ASN A 377 47.89 -24.73 -10.37
N LEU A 378 46.91 -25.48 -9.84
CA LEU A 378 46.16 -25.07 -8.65
C LEU A 378 47.02 -25.14 -7.39
N TYR A 379 47.83 -26.18 -7.23
CA TYR A 379 48.68 -26.48 -6.07
C TYR A 379 50.16 -26.29 -6.39
N SER A 380 50.57 -25.04 -6.62
CA SER A 380 51.97 -24.73 -7.00
C SER A 380 53.04 -25.11 -5.97
N HIS A 381 52.66 -25.45 -4.74
CA HIS A 381 53.57 -25.93 -3.70
C HIS A 381 53.73 -27.46 -3.71
N LEU A 382 52.91 -28.18 -4.47
CA LEU A 382 52.96 -29.62 -4.62
C LEU A 382 53.59 -29.98 -5.97
N SER A 383 54.64 -30.81 -5.95
CA SER A 383 55.14 -31.45 -7.16
C SER A 383 54.21 -32.61 -7.52
N VAL A 384 53.34 -32.42 -8.51
CA VAL A 384 52.41 -33.45 -8.97
C VAL A 384 53.05 -34.25 -10.10
N LYS A 385 53.21 -35.57 -9.92
CA LYS A 385 53.78 -36.47 -10.94
C LYS A 385 52.74 -37.50 -11.36
N ALA A 386 52.56 -37.71 -12.66
CA ALA A 386 51.69 -38.75 -13.18
C ALA A 386 52.50 -39.86 -13.84
N PHE A 387 52.20 -41.11 -13.48
CA PHE A 387 52.78 -42.31 -14.05
C PHE A 387 51.64 -43.16 -14.59
N VAL A 388 51.68 -43.47 -15.88
CA VAL A 388 50.64 -44.23 -16.55
C VAL A 388 51.25 -45.49 -17.12
N ASN A 389 50.70 -46.64 -16.76
CA ASN A 389 50.99 -47.93 -17.39
C ASN A 389 49.77 -48.34 -18.24
N GLY A 390 49.87 -48.23 -19.56
CA GLY A 390 48.77 -48.45 -20.52
C GLY A 390 48.19 -47.15 -21.11
N LYS A 391 46.90 -47.16 -21.48
CA LYS A 391 46.20 -45.97 -22.03
C LYS A 391 46.05 -44.89 -20.95
N SER A 392 46.39 -43.64 -21.27
CA SER A 392 46.34 -42.51 -20.34
C SER A 392 44.96 -41.88 -20.16
N ASN A 393 44.02 -42.24 -21.02
CA ASN A 393 42.66 -41.75 -20.99
C ASN A 393 41.73 -42.75 -20.31
N LEU A 394 40.86 -42.22 -19.45
CA LEU A 394 39.87 -42.95 -18.67
C LEU A 394 38.50 -42.37 -18.97
N ASN A 395 37.56 -43.20 -19.40
CA ASN A 395 36.15 -42.83 -19.38
C ASN A 395 35.66 -42.83 -17.92
N THR A 396 35.31 -41.66 -17.41
CA THR A 396 34.80 -41.48 -16.04
C THR A 396 33.86 -40.27 -15.98
N ILE A 397 33.29 -40.01 -14.81
CA ILE A 397 32.56 -38.77 -14.54
C ILE A 397 33.59 -37.72 -14.10
N SER A 398 33.97 -36.82 -15.02
CA SER A 398 35.04 -35.83 -14.82
C SER A 398 34.91 -35.03 -13.53
N ASN A 399 33.69 -34.61 -13.17
CA ASN A 399 33.45 -33.80 -11.98
C ASN A 399 33.73 -34.56 -10.67
N ILE A 400 33.29 -35.83 -10.58
CA ILE A 400 33.55 -36.67 -9.39
C ILE A 400 35.05 -36.94 -9.29
N PHE A 401 35.65 -37.29 -10.42
CA PHE A 401 37.07 -37.61 -10.48
C PHE A 401 37.94 -36.41 -10.08
N LEU A 402 37.67 -35.23 -10.64
CA LEU A 402 38.38 -34.00 -10.29
C LEU A 402 38.15 -33.61 -8.82
N LEU A 403 36.94 -33.77 -8.29
CA LEU A 403 36.64 -33.49 -6.88
C LEU A 403 37.47 -34.37 -5.93
N ILE A 404 37.55 -35.68 -6.20
CA ILE A 404 38.39 -36.60 -5.42
C ILE A 404 39.85 -36.13 -5.47
N MET A 405 40.37 -35.83 -6.66
CA MET A 405 41.75 -35.37 -6.81
C MET A 405 42.02 -34.07 -6.03
N LEU A 406 41.09 -33.12 -6.02
CA LEU A 406 41.20 -31.87 -5.26
C LEU A 406 41.16 -32.12 -3.75
N ILE A 407 40.26 -32.98 -3.26
CA ILE A 407 40.18 -33.36 -1.84
C ILE A 407 41.50 -33.99 -1.39
N LEU A 408 42.07 -34.87 -2.20
CA LEU A 408 43.34 -35.55 -1.88
C LEU A 408 44.53 -34.59 -1.92
N ALA A 409 44.56 -33.67 -2.88
CA ALA A 409 45.60 -32.64 -2.94
C ALA A 409 45.51 -31.66 -1.76
N GLU A 410 44.30 -31.25 -1.34
CA GLU A 410 44.12 -30.31 -0.23
C GLU A 410 44.50 -30.91 1.13
N ASN A 411 44.39 -32.23 1.28
CA ASN A 411 44.72 -32.96 2.50
C ASN A 411 46.10 -33.65 2.45
N SER A 412 46.92 -33.34 1.45
CA SER A 412 48.32 -33.77 1.42
C SER A 412 49.19 -32.81 2.23
N LYS A 413 50.01 -33.38 3.13
CA LYS A 413 51.06 -32.68 3.88
C LYS A 413 52.43 -32.81 3.23
N GLY A 414 52.58 -33.70 2.24
CA GLY A 414 53.85 -33.96 1.57
C GLY A 414 54.14 -32.95 0.46
N PRO A 415 55.41 -32.70 0.11
CA PRO A 415 55.76 -31.81 -0.99
C PRO A 415 55.46 -32.42 -2.37
N CYS A 416 55.21 -33.74 -2.43
CA CYS A 416 54.99 -34.48 -3.67
C CYS A 416 53.70 -35.30 -3.60
N LEU A 417 52.97 -35.31 -4.72
CA LEU A 417 51.78 -36.13 -4.93
C LEU A 417 51.97 -36.89 -6.24
N SER A 418 52.07 -38.22 -6.16
CA SER A 418 52.22 -39.07 -7.34
C SER A 418 50.95 -39.82 -7.64
N ILE A 419 50.51 -39.75 -8.89
CA ILE A 419 49.30 -40.36 -9.43
C ILE A 419 49.76 -41.49 -10.34
N THR A 420 49.52 -42.73 -9.95
CA THR A 420 49.82 -43.92 -10.75
C THR A 420 48.52 -44.50 -11.27
N PHE A 421 48.40 -44.62 -12.59
CA PHE A 421 47.27 -45.26 -13.25
C PHE A 421 47.73 -46.50 -13.98
N THR A 422 47.17 -47.66 -13.63
CA THR A 422 47.44 -48.93 -14.28
C THR A 422 46.17 -49.43 -14.97
N ASN A 423 46.31 -49.72 -16.27
CA ASN A 423 45.21 -50.22 -17.09
C ASN A 423 45.65 -51.54 -17.75
N GLU A 424 45.36 -52.64 -17.07
CA GLU A 424 45.63 -53.99 -17.58
C GLU A 424 44.42 -54.48 -18.39
N GLU A 425 44.66 -55.05 -19.57
CA GLU A 425 43.62 -55.36 -20.57
C GLU A 425 42.58 -56.39 -20.09
N THR A 426 42.81 -57.11 -18.99
CA THR A 426 42.02 -58.29 -18.63
C THR A 426 41.34 -58.30 -17.27
N SER A 427 41.39 -57.29 -16.39
CA SER A 427 40.28 -57.18 -15.38
C SER A 427 40.19 -55.95 -14.47
N GLN A 428 41.21 -55.12 -14.21
CA GLN A 428 41.02 -54.01 -13.26
C GLN A 428 41.80 -52.75 -13.64
N LYS A 429 41.06 -51.63 -13.79
CA LYS A 429 41.65 -50.29 -13.88
C LYS A 429 41.92 -49.83 -12.46
N GLN A 430 43.19 -49.61 -12.10
CA GLN A 430 43.55 -49.16 -10.76
C GLN A 430 44.18 -47.77 -10.82
N LEU A 431 43.67 -46.89 -9.97
CA LEU A 431 44.26 -45.58 -9.71
C LEU A 431 44.82 -45.59 -8.30
N SER A 432 46.13 -45.39 -8.16
CA SER A 432 46.72 -45.14 -6.85
C SER A 432 47.35 -43.76 -6.77
N ILE A 433 47.12 -43.10 -5.64
CA ILE A 433 47.62 -41.75 -5.38
C ILE A 433 48.42 -41.85 -4.10
N SER A 434 49.72 -41.54 -4.18
CA SER A 434 50.63 -41.60 -3.04
C SER A 434 51.15 -40.23 -2.65
N SER A 435 51.03 -39.93 -1.36
CA SER A 435 51.49 -38.71 -0.69
C SER A 435 51.37 -38.91 0.82
N ASN A 436 51.83 -37.97 1.64
CA ASN A 436 51.61 -38.02 3.09
C ASN A 436 50.26 -37.37 3.43
N PHE A 437 49.22 -38.18 3.67
CA PHE A 437 47.85 -37.66 3.83
C PHE A 437 47.44 -37.47 5.29
N GLU A 438 46.60 -36.47 5.54
CA GLU A 438 45.84 -36.36 6.79
C GLU A 438 44.63 -37.31 6.77
N ILE A 439 44.87 -38.58 7.09
CA ILE A 439 43.92 -39.70 6.88
C ILE A 439 42.53 -39.41 7.43
N GLU A 440 42.42 -38.85 8.63
CA GLU A 440 41.11 -38.59 9.24
C GLU A 440 40.27 -37.59 8.47
N LYS A 441 40.89 -36.54 7.92
CA LYS A 441 40.20 -35.54 7.10
C LYS A 441 39.83 -36.11 5.75
N VAL A 442 40.74 -36.88 5.13
CA VAL A 442 40.46 -37.59 3.87
C VAL A 442 39.30 -38.57 4.02
N LYS A 443 39.32 -39.41 5.06
CA LYS A 443 38.22 -40.36 5.34
C LYS A 443 36.89 -39.63 5.55
N ARG A 444 36.88 -38.52 6.29
CA ARG A 444 35.68 -37.70 6.49
C ARG A 444 35.17 -37.11 5.17
N ALA A 445 36.04 -36.50 4.37
CA ALA A 445 35.67 -35.88 3.09
C ALA A 445 35.17 -36.91 2.06
N LEU A 446 35.87 -38.04 1.90
CA LEU A 446 35.44 -39.11 0.99
C LEU A 446 34.14 -39.77 1.45
N LYS A 447 33.89 -39.89 2.76
CA LYS A 447 32.62 -40.39 3.30
C LYS A 447 31.43 -39.49 2.93
N GLN A 448 31.62 -38.17 2.85
CA GLN A 448 30.54 -37.25 2.45
C GLN A 448 30.12 -37.40 0.98
N ILE A 449 30.99 -37.95 0.14
CA ILE A 449 30.73 -38.18 -1.30
C ILE A 449 30.75 -39.67 -1.67
N SER A 450 30.59 -40.57 -0.68
CA SER A 450 30.71 -42.03 -0.89
C SER A 450 29.80 -42.55 -1.99
N ASP A 451 28.57 -42.04 -2.04
CA ASP A 451 27.55 -42.47 -2.99
C ASP A 451 27.96 -42.11 -4.43
N TYR A 452 28.64 -40.98 -4.62
CA TYR A 452 29.19 -40.57 -5.92
C TYR A 452 30.47 -41.34 -6.27
N ILE A 453 31.32 -41.65 -5.29
CA ILE A 453 32.54 -42.46 -5.50
C ILE A 453 32.17 -43.86 -6.01
N GLN A 454 31.11 -44.47 -5.49
CA GLN A 454 30.64 -45.79 -5.92
C GLN A 454 30.26 -45.85 -7.41
N LEU A 455 29.91 -44.72 -8.03
CA LEU A 455 29.60 -44.66 -9.46
C LEU A 455 30.83 -44.90 -10.34
N ILE A 456 32.01 -44.53 -9.85
CA ILE A 456 33.27 -44.60 -10.60
C ILE A 456 34.24 -45.67 -10.06
N SER A 457 34.06 -46.13 -8.82
CA SER A 457 34.96 -47.08 -8.16
C SER A 457 34.22 -48.18 -7.41
N SER A 458 34.70 -49.41 -7.55
CA SER A 458 34.16 -50.61 -6.89
C SER A 458 34.74 -50.81 -5.49
N CYS A 459 35.99 -50.40 -5.28
CA CYS A 459 36.69 -50.57 -4.01
C CYS A 459 37.69 -49.44 -3.80
N GLN A 460 37.78 -48.95 -2.55
CA GLN A 460 38.76 -47.96 -2.12
C GLN A 460 39.58 -48.49 -0.95
N GLN A 461 40.89 -48.32 -1.00
CA GLN A 461 41.80 -48.57 0.12
C GLN A 461 42.45 -47.23 0.48
N ILE A 462 42.35 -46.85 1.76
CA ILE A 462 42.81 -45.56 2.25
C ILE A 462 43.87 -45.80 3.32
N GLU A 463 45.13 -45.61 2.95
CA GLU A 463 46.30 -45.70 3.84
C GLU A 463 46.96 -44.34 3.99
N GLN A 464 47.89 -44.21 4.95
CA GLN A 464 48.58 -42.94 5.23
C GLN A 464 49.36 -42.40 4.04
N PHE A 465 50.01 -43.29 3.30
CA PHE A 465 50.93 -42.94 2.23
C PHE A 465 50.39 -43.22 0.83
N LYS A 466 49.26 -43.93 0.74
CA LYS A 466 48.70 -44.42 -0.51
C LYS A 466 47.19 -44.55 -0.41
N ILE A 467 46.50 -44.06 -1.42
CA ILE A 467 45.05 -44.22 -1.58
C ILE A 467 44.83 -44.87 -2.94
N SER A 468 44.26 -46.07 -2.97
CA SER A 468 43.97 -46.82 -4.19
C SER A 468 42.47 -46.91 -4.44
N PHE A 469 42.08 -46.67 -5.68
CA PHE A 469 40.73 -46.85 -6.20
C PHE A 469 40.77 -47.92 -7.29
N ASN A 470 39.97 -48.97 -7.13
CA ASN A 470 39.68 -49.89 -8.21
C ASN A 470 38.48 -49.31 -8.97
N LEU A 471 38.72 -48.89 -10.21
CA LEU A 471 37.73 -48.20 -11.02
C LEU A 471 36.81 -49.20 -11.71
N ASN A 472 35.54 -48.82 -11.86
CA ASN A 472 34.56 -49.66 -12.55
C ASN A 472 34.92 -49.77 -14.04
N SER A 473 34.69 -50.94 -14.63
CA SER A 473 34.87 -51.15 -16.08
C SER A 473 33.82 -50.37 -16.89
N GLN A 474 32.62 -50.24 -16.34
CA GLN A 474 31.49 -49.46 -16.87
C GLN A 474 31.02 -48.44 -15.81
N ILE A 475 30.71 -47.22 -16.24
CA ILE A 475 30.15 -46.19 -15.36
C ILE A 475 28.65 -46.38 -15.25
N TYR A 476 28.14 -46.50 -14.04
CA TYR A 476 26.70 -46.59 -13.81
C TYR A 476 26.14 -45.19 -13.53
N ILE A 477 25.41 -44.60 -14.48
CA ILE A 477 24.65 -43.37 -14.24
C ILE A 477 23.19 -43.75 -13.95
N PRO A 478 22.69 -43.55 -12.72
CA PRO A 478 21.32 -43.92 -12.36
C PRO A 478 20.28 -43.09 -13.14
N PHE A 479 19.24 -43.74 -13.66
CA PHE A 479 18.15 -43.11 -14.43
C PHE A 479 17.29 -42.13 -13.61
N GLN A 480 17.30 -42.23 -12.27
CA GLN A 480 16.59 -41.34 -11.35
C GLN A 480 17.54 -40.81 -10.27
N LEU A 481 18.04 -39.57 -10.46
CA LEU A 481 18.99 -38.95 -9.54
C LEU A 481 18.36 -38.36 -8.26
N ASN A 482 17.03 -38.33 -8.17
CA ASN A 482 16.30 -37.68 -7.07
C ASN A 482 16.39 -38.44 -5.74
N GLU A 483 16.62 -39.76 -5.75
CA GLU A 483 16.66 -40.57 -4.51
C GLU A 483 18.02 -40.51 -3.78
N MET A 484 19.14 -40.30 -4.48
CA MET A 484 20.47 -40.18 -3.85
C MET A 484 20.61 -38.88 -3.02
N ASN A 485 20.03 -37.77 -3.49
CA ASN A 485 20.10 -36.48 -2.82
C ASN A 485 19.39 -36.45 -1.45
N ALA A 486 18.42 -37.35 -1.22
CA ALA A 486 17.68 -37.41 0.05
C ALA A 486 18.51 -37.98 1.22
N ARG A 487 19.55 -38.78 0.95
CA ARG A 487 20.41 -39.38 1.99
C ARG A 487 21.61 -38.51 2.37
N SER A 488 22.18 -37.77 1.42
CA SER A 488 23.33 -36.87 1.68
C SER A 488 22.98 -35.60 2.46
N LEU A 489 21.70 -35.20 2.48
CA LEU A 489 21.19 -34.02 3.20
C LEU A 489 21.36 -34.08 4.73
N LYS A 490 21.59 -35.26 5.33
CA LYS A 490 21.67 -35.42 6.80
C LYS A 490 23.04 -35.15 7.42
N HIS A 491 24.10 -34.91 6.64
CA HIS A 491 25.48 -34.96 7.16
C HIS A 491 26.37 -33.75 6.84
N ILE A 492 25.81 -32.62 6.42
CA ILE A 492 26.58 -31.40 6.13
C ILE A 492 26.40 -30.41 7.29
N ASP A 493 27.04 -30.69 8.42
CA ASP A 493 27.47 -29.64 9.35
C ASP A 493 28.93 -29.34 9.03
N LEU A 494 29.17 -28.21 8.35
CA LEU A 494 30.51 -27.68 8.08
C LEU A 494 30.84 -26.70 9.20
N SER A 495 31.42 -27.22 10.29
CA SER A 495 32.17 -26.45 11.29
C SER A 495 33.66 -26.59 11.05
#